data_AF-A0A2P6NIG4-F1
#
_entry.id   AF-A0A2P6NIG4-F1
#
_cell.length_a   1.000
_cell.length_b   1.000
_cell.length_c   1.000
_cell.angle_alpha   90.00
_cell.angle_beta   90.00
_cell.angle_gamma   90.00
#
_symmetry.space_group_name_H-M   'P 1'
#
loop_
_entity.id
_entity.type
_entity.pdbx_description
1 polymer ?
#
loop_
_entity_poly.entity_id
_entity_poly.type
_entity_poly.pdbx_seq_one_letter_code
_entity_poly.pdbx_strand_id
1 'polypeptide(L)'
;MDKLVPADIKPTFGELEYTNEEKSAIGNILEQKLGANEVAFRTGAGSQSVGYLEAWRAIELANEIFGYDGWSSSVINLSQDFLEGEGQRFSCGISAVVRVQLKDGSFHEDVGYGTADNMKKGLAIEKAKKEAISDALKRALRLFGNRLGNSVYDKEHMKANQAQQKANQATARQQTFNTNQTNQVNKPALIPAQPTPVQQYNGQPQQTSHAPPQQTSYAPQQQNPYAPPQQAQQNNYQSAQSYQPTNAYQNNNQNRYPGPQR
;
A
#
# COMPACT_ATOMS: atom_id res chain seq x y z
N MET A 1 -52.01 -18.57 -14.60
CA MET A 1 -51.24 -18.00 -13.48
C MET A 1 -49.79 -18.33 -13.76
N ASP A 2 -49.14 -17.47 -14.55
CA ASP A 2 -47.73 -17.63 -14.89
C ASP A 2 -46.91 -17.37 -13.64
N LYS A 3 -46.18 -18.40 -13.18
CA LYS A 3 -45.20 -18.26 -12.12
C LYS A 3 -44.08 -17.40 -12.67
N LEU A 4 -44.00 -16.16 -12.19
CA LEU A 4 -42.82 -15.32 -12.35
C LEU A 4 -41.62 -16.10 -11.78
N VAL A 5 -40.77 -16.61 -12.67
CA VAL A 5 -39.45 -17.12 -12.29
C VAL A 5 -38.69 -15.92 -11.74
N PRO A 6 -38.16 -15.96 -10.49
CA PRO A 6 -37.35 -14.86 -9.98
C PRO A 6 -36.19 -14.64 -10.93
N ALA A 7 -35.95 -13.39 -11.35
CA ALA A 7 -34.78 -13.05 -12.14
C ALA A 7 -33.53 -13.59 -11.44
N ASP A 8 -32.62 -14.25 -12.18
CA ASP A 8 -31.34 -14.72 -11.67
C ASP A 8 -30.59 -13.55 -11.02
N ILE A 9 -30.65 -13.45 -9.69
CA ILE A 9 -29.92 -12.44 -8.92
C ILE A 9 -28.46 -12.83 -9.01
N LYS A 10 -27.67 -12.06 -9.76
CA LYS A 10 -26.22 -12.24 -9.77
C LYS A 10 -25.68 -11.93 -8.37
N PRO A 11 -24.93 -12.86 -7.74
CA PRO A 11 -24.37 -12.63 -6.42
C PRO A 11 -23.43 -11.42 -6.42
N THR A 12 -23.49 -10.63 -5.36
CA THR A 12 -22.69 -9.40 -5.23
C THR A 12 -21.40 -9.66 -4.45
N PHE A 13 -20.44 -8.74 -4.51
CA PHE A 13 -19.22 -8.84 -3.69
C PHE A 13 -19.60 -8.96 -2.20
N GLY A 14 -19.03 -9.94 -1.52
CA GLY A 14 -19.38 -10.29 -0.14
C GLY A 14 -20.35 -11.47 -0.02
N GLU A 15 -20.89 -11.97 -1.14
CA GLU A 15 -21.81 -13.12 -1.21
C GLU A 15 -21.33 -14.20 -2.19
N LEU A 16 -20.15 -14.02 -2.80
CA LEU A 16 -19.57 -14.91 -3.80
C LEU A 16 -18.75 -16.00 -3.13
N GLU A 17 -19.41 -17.12 -2.81
CA GLU A 17 -18.74 -18.31 -2.27
C GLU A 17 -17.62 -18.81 -3.19
N TYR A 18 -16.46 -19.12 -2.59
CA TYR A 18 -15.40 -19.84 -3.29
C TYR A 18 -15.77 -21.31 -3.49
N THR A 19 -15.48 -21.83 -4.68
CA THR A 19 -15.50 -23.27 -4.96
C THR A 19 -14.48 -24.02 -4.10
N ASN A 20 -14.63 -25.33 -3.95
CA ASN A 20 -13.68 -26.14 -3.18
C ASN A 20 -12.28 -26.13 -3.81
N GLU A 21 -12.22 -26.08 -5.14
CA GLU A 21 -10.99 -26.00 -5.93
C GLU A 21 -10.28 -24.66 -5.68
N GLU A 22 -11.01 -23.54 -5.71
CA GLU A 22 -10.44 -22.23 -5.36
C GLU A 22 -9.98 -22.19 -3.90
N LYS A 23 -10.78 -22.68 -2.95
CA LYS A 23 -10.42 -22.72 -1.52
C LYS A 23 -9.11 -23.49 -1.33
N SER A 24 -8.96 -24.65 -1.98
CA SER A 24 -7.74 -25.45 -1.91
C SER A 24 -6.54 -24.75 -2.57
N ALA A 25 -6.72 -24.16 -3.76
CA ALA A 25 -5.65 -23.45 -4.46
C ALA A 25 -5.17 -22.23 -3.68
N ILE A 26 -6.09 -21.40 -3.19
CA ILE A 26 -5.80 -20.23 -2.37
C ILE A 26 -5.13 -20.65 -1.06
N GLY A 27 -5.64 -21.68 -0.38
CA GLY A 27 -5.03 -22.22 0.84
C GLY A 27 -3.57 -22.63 0.63
N ASN A 28 -3.29 -23.40 -0.41
CA ASN A 28 -1.93 -23.83 -0.76
C ASN A 28 -1.00 -22.64 -1.05
N ILE A 29 -1.49 -21.59 -1.70
CA ILE A 29 -0.69 -20.38 -1.98
C ILE A 29 -0.43 -19.60 -0.68
N LEU A 30 -1.45 -19.42 0.17
CA LEU A 30 -1.34 -18.67 1.42
C LEU A 30 -0.38 -19.31 2.43
N GLU A 31 -0.20 -20.63 2.38
CA GLU A 31 0.79 -21.35 3.20
C GLU A 31 2.24 -21.06 2.81
N GLN A 32 2.50 -20.70 1.55
CA GLN A 32 3.84 -20.42 1.06
C GLN A 32 4.44 -19.18 1.74
N LYS A 33 5.70 -19.26 2.14
CA LYS A 33 6.41 -18.11 2.72
C LYS A 33 6.90 -17.15 1.63
N LEU A 34 7.06 -15.88 1.98
CA LEU A 34 7.64 -14.87 1.09
C LEU A 34 9.07 -15.21 0.68
N GLY A 35 9.39 -15.07 -0.60
CA GLY A 35 10.73 -15.28 -1.11
C GLY A 35 11.67 -14.12 -0.78
N ALA A 36 12.98 -14.36 -0.93
CA ALA A 36 14.01 -13.36 -0.66
C ALA A 36 13.82 -12.06 -1.47
N ASN A 37 13.30 -12.10 -2.69
CA ASN A 37 13.13 -10.90 -3.52
C ASN A 37 11.88 -10.06 -3.17
N GLU A 38 11.04 -10.54 -2.25
CA GLU A 38 9.76 -9.92 -1.91
C GLU A 38 9.79 -9.25 -0.53
N VAL A 39 10.88 -9.43 0.22
CA VAL A 39 11.05 -8.91 1.57
C VAL A 39 12.12 -7.82 1.56
N ALA A 40 11.80 -6.67 2.13
CA ALA A 40 12.76 -5.62 2.40
C ALA A 40 13.33 -5.75 3.82
N PHE A 41 14.53 -5.23 4.06
CA PHE A 41 15.18 -5.24 5.36
C PHE A 41 15.52 -3.82 5.80
N ARG A 42 15.22 -3.50 7.06
CA ARG A 42 15.61 -2.23 7.70
C ARG A 42 16.44 -2.48 8.94
N THR A 43 17.23 -1.49 9.34
CA THR A 43 17.89 -1.49 10.65
C THR A 43 16.88 -1.15 11.73
N GLY A 44 16.65 -2.06 12.65
CA GLY A 44 15.84 -1.89 13.86
C GLY A 44 16.69 -1.58 15.09
N ALA A 45 16.07 -1.67 16.26
CA ALA A 45 16.72 -1.42 17.54
C ALA A 45 17.93 -2.34 17.76
N GLY A 46 19.01 -1.80 18.35
CA GLY A 46 20.24 -2.56 18.61
C GLY A 46 20.94 -3.06 17.35
N SER A 47 20.83 -2.32 16.24
CA SER A 47 21.40 -2.68 14.93
C SER A 47 20.90 -4.01 14.35
N GLN A 48 19.79 -4.54 14.87
CA GLN A 48 19.18 -5.77 14.36
C GLN A 48 18.49 -5.50 13.04
N SER A 49 18.66 -6.38 12.06
CA SER A 49 17.94 -6.26 10.80
C SER A 49 16.54 -6.85 10.93
N VAL A 50 15.53 -6.09 10.52
CA VAL A 50 14.11 -6.49 10.60
C VAL A 50 13.55 -6.57 9.18
N GLY A 51 13.07 -7.75 8.82
CA GLY A 51 12.37 -8.00 7.55
C GLY A 51 10.96 -7.39 7.59
N TYR A 52 10.53 -6.81 6.49
CA TYR A 52 9.17 -6.29 6.32
C TYR A 52 8.71 -6.44 4.87
N LEU A 53 7.40 -6.61 4.70
CA LEU A 53 6.75 -6.56 3.39
C LEU A 53 6.35 -5.11 3.09
N GLU A 54 6.71 -4.62 1.90
CA GLU A 54 6.31 -3.30 1.43
C GLU A 54 4.83 -3.29 1.03
N ALA A 55 4.17 -2.13 1.18
CA ALA A 55 2.72 -2.04 0.97
C ALA A 55 2.33 -2.32 -0.49
N TRP A 56 3.11 -1.82 -1.46
CA TRP A 56 2.87 -2.07 -2.88
C TRP A 56 2.92 -3.58 -3.20
N ARG A 57 3.90 -4.30 -2.65
CA ARG A 57 4.03 -5.74 -2.89
C ARG A 57 2.92 -6.53 -2.21
N ALA A 58 2.46 -6.11 -1.03
CA ALA A 58 1.29 -6.72 -0.38
C ALA A 58 0.02 -6.59 -1.23
N ILE A 59 -0.17 -5.44 -1.90
CA ILE A 59 -1.30 -5.19 -2.81
C ILE A 59 -1.19 -6.10 -4.06
N GLU A 60 -0.01 -6.19 -4.66
CA GLU A 60 0.21 -7.10 -5.80
C GLU A 60 -0.07 -8.55 -5.44
N LEU A 61 0.44 -9.02 -4.29
CA LEU A 61 0.18 -10.37 -3.82
C LEU A 61 -1.31 -10.63 -3.58
N ALA A 62 -2.04 -9.66 -3.01
CA ALA A 62 -3.48 -9.79 -2.83
C ALA A 62 -4.21 -9.91 -4.19
N ASN A 63 -3.81 -9.11 -5.19
CA ASN A 63 -4.34 -9.20 -6.55
C ASN A 63 -3.97 -10.53 -7.24
N GLU A 64 -2.77 -11.05 -7.03
CA GLU A 64 -2.31 -12.34 -7.56
C GLU A 64 -3.10 -13.51 -6.95
N ILE A 65 -3.39 -13.46 -5.65
CA ILE A 65 -4.00 -14.56 -4.88
C ILE A 65 -5.52 -14.57 -5.02
N PHE A 66 -6.16 -13.41 -4.84
CA PHE A 66 -7.62 -13.31 -4.80
C PHE A 66 -8.22 -12.83 -6.13
N GLY A 67 -7.42 -12.26 -7.02
CA GLY A 67 -7.91 -11.50 -8.17
C GLY A 67 -8.21 -10.05 -7.79
N TYR A 68 -8.15 -9.13 -8.75
CA TYR A 68 -8.36 -7.68 -8.52
C TYR A 68 -9.77 -7.35 -7.99
N ASP A 69 -10.75 -8.22 -8.22
CA ASP A 69 -12.14 -8.14 -7.78
C ASP A 69 -12.47 -9.12 -6.64
N GLY A 70 -11.51 -9.93 -6.20
CA GLY A 70 -11.70 -10.94 -5.15
C GLY A 70 -11.46 -10.44 -3.73
N TRP A 71 -10.95 -9.22 -3.57
CA TRP A 71 -10.72 -8.59 -2.28
C TRP A 71 -11.00 -7.09 -2.33
N SER A 72 -11.23 -6.50 -1.16
CA SER A 72 -11.36 -5.06 -0.99
C SER A 72 -10.72 -4.62 0.33
N SER A 73 -10.46 -3.32 0.45
CA SER A 73 -9.99 -2.69 1.67
C SER A 73 -10.80 -1.44 1.99
N SER A 74 -11.13 -1.24 3.26
CA SER A 74 -11.85 -0.07 3.75
C SER A 74 -11.23 0.46 5.05
N VAL A 75 -11.13 1.79 5.15
CA VAL A 75 -10.74 2.46 6.39
C VAL A 75 -11.98 2.54 7.28
N ILE A 76 -12.00 1.76 8.36
CA ILE A 76 -13.10 1.69 9.32
C ILE A 76 -13.03 2.85 10.31
N ASN A 77 -11.82 3.17 10.78
CA ASN A 77 -11.59 4.29 11.68
C ASN A 77 -10.23 4.95 11.39
N LEU A 78 -10.15 6.26 11.62
CA LEU A 78 -8.92 7.04 11.53
C LEU A 78 -8.91 8.09 12.65
N SER A 79 -8.09 7.86 13.66
CA SER A 79 -7.99 8.69 14.86
C SER A 79 -6.67 9.44 14.90
N GLN A 80 -6.72 10.75 15.15
CA GLN A 80 -5.52 11.52 15.49
C GLN A 80 -5.35 11.48 17.01
N ASP A 81 -4.39 10.68 17.47
CA ASP A 81 -4.20 10.42 18.89
C ASP A 81 -3.49 11.57 19.59
N PHE A 82 -2.54 12.20 18.89
CA PHE A 82 -1.95 13.46 19.31
C PHE A 82 -1.50 14.30 18.11
N LEU A 83 -1.46 15.61 18.35
CA LEU A 83 -0.82 16.59 17.47
C LEU A 83 -0.25 17.70 18.35
N GLU A 84 1.05 17.63 18.57
CA GLU A 84 1.76 18.48 19.50
C GLU A 84 2.83 19.26 18.74
N GLY A 85 3.11 20.48 19.17
CA GLY A 85 4.10 21.32 18.52
C GLY A 85 3.87 22.79 18.77
N GLU A 86 4.95 23.56 18.73
CA GLU A 86 4.94 25.01 18.87
C GLU A 86 5.56 25.67 17.62
N GLY A 87 5.04 26.82 17.25
CA GLY A 87 5.46 27.54 16.05
C GLY A 87 5.21 26.73 14.78
N GLN A 88 6.28 26.27 14.12
CA GLN A 88 6.23 25.65 12.79
C GLN A 88 6.63 24.17 12.76
N ARG A 89 6.90 23.55 13.92
CA ARG A 89 7.34 22.16 14.04
C ARG A 89 6.37 21.37 14.90
N PHE A 90 5.81 20.32 14.33
CA PHE A 90 4.79 19.48 14.92
C PHE A 90 5.21 18.01 14.86
N SER A 91 4.82 17.29 15.91
CA SER A 91 4.79 15.84 15.98
C SER A 91 3.33 15.36 16.02
N CYS A 92 3.04 14.27 15.33
CA CYS A 92 1.70 13.73 15.19
C CYS A 92 1.72 12.21 15.24
N GLY A 93 0.75 11.62 15.94
CA GLY A 93 0.47 10.19 15.97
C GLY A 93 -0.96 9.93 15.52
N ILE A 94 -1.13 8.96 14.62
CA ILE A 94 -2.42 8.61 14.04
C ILE A 94 -2.59 7.09 14.07
N SER A 95 -3.72 6.64 14.61
CA SER A 95 -4.18 5.26 14.54
C SER A 95 -5.20 5.08 13.41
N ALA A 96 -5.10 3.98 12.68
CA ALA A 96 -6.09 3.58 11.67
C ALA A 96 -6.57 2.16 11.94
N VAL A 97 -7.86 1.90 11.75
CA VAL A 97 -8.43 0.55 11.66
C VAL A 97 -8.79 0.31 10.20
N VAL A 98 -8.24 -0.74 9.60
CA VAL A 98 -8.55 -1.13 8.22
C VAL A 98 -9.15 -2.53 8.21
N ARG A 99 -10.23 -2.70 7.45
CA ARG A 99 -10.82 -4.00 7.12
C ARG A 99 -10.38 -4.41 5.73
N VAL A 100 -9.88 -5.64 5.62
CA VAL A 100 -9.75 -6.35 4.34
C VAL A 100 -10.83 -7.41 4.27
N GLN A 101 -11.63 -7.39 3.21
CA GLN A 101 -12.73 -8.32 2.98
C GLN A 101 -12.52 -9.06 1.65
N LEU A 102 -12.84 -10.36 1.61
CA LEU A 102 -12.83 -11.18 0.41
C LEU A 102 -14.22 -11.26 -0.24
N LYS A 103 -14.27 -11.75 -1.49
CA LYS A 103 -15.53 -11.85 -2.27
C LYS A 103 -16.62 -12.70 -1.62
N ASP A 104 -16.26 -13.64 -0.75
CA ASP A 104 -17.19 -14.49 0.00
C ASP A 104 -17.70 -13.84 1.31
N GLY A 105 -17.28 -12.61 1.59
CA GLY A 105 -17.69 -11.84 2.76
C GLY A 105 -16.80 -12.04 3.98
N SER A 106 -15.89 -13.01 3.98
CA SER A 106 -14.90 -13.20 5.04
C SER A 106 -13.98 -11.98 5.15
N PHE A 107 -13.57 -11.60 6.36
CA PHE A 107 -12.77 -10.40 6.56
C PHE A 107 -11.86 -10.47 7.79
N HIS A 108 -10.83 -9.63 7.76
CA HIS A 108 -9.97 -9.33 8.88
C HIS A 108 -9.82 -7.83 9.07
N GLU A 109 -9.71 -7.42 10.34
CA GLU A 109 -9.41 -6.05 10.74
C GLU A 109 -8.15 -6.04 11.59
N ASP A 110 -7.30 -5.02 11.39
CA ASP A 110 -6.16 -4.77 12.28
C ASP A 110 -5.94 -3.25 12.40
N VAL A 111 -5.22 -2.86 13.45
CA VAL A 111 -4.85 -1.48 13.75
C VAL A 111 -3.47 -1.22 13.15
N GLY A 112 -3.31 -0.08 12.47
CA GLY A 112 -2.01 0.44 12.05
C GLY A 112 -1.71 1.77 12.71
N TYR A 113 -0.43 2.11 12.77
CA TYR A 113 0.02 3.35 13.39
C TYR A 113 0.95 4.12 12.47
N GLY A 114 0.79 5.43 12.43
CA GLY A 114 1.65 6.33 11.67
C GLY A 114 2.09 7.50 12.53
N THR A 115 3.38 7.83 12.43
CA THR A 115 3.95 8.97 13.14
C THR A 115 4.65 9.92 12.19
N ALA A 116 4.70 11.18 12.58
CA ALA A 116 5.56 12.16 11.95
C ALA A 116 6.12 13.07 13.03
N ASP A 117 7.42 13.31 12.99
CA ASP A 117 8.11 14.12 14.00
C ASP A 117 8.81 15.32 13.36
N ASN A 118 8.73 16.47 14.04
CA ASN A 118 9.45 17.69 13.66
C ASN A 118 9.14 18.20 12.23
N MET A 119 7.89 18.09 11.79
CA MET A 119 7.43 18.50 10.46
C MET A 119 6.50 19.73 10.53
N LYS A 120 6.29 20.41 9.39
CA LYS A 120 5.21 21.41 9.30
C LYS A 120 3.87 20.71 9.52
N LYS A 121 2.93 21.35 10.23
CA LYS A 121 1.65 20.76 10.66
C LYS A 121 0.94 19.93 9.59
N GLY A 122 0.74 20.49 8.39
CA GLY A 122 0.08 19.79 7.28
C GLY A 122 0.83 18.53 6.81
N LEU A 123 2.16 18.63 6.67
CA LEU A 123 3.01 17.50 6.25
C LEU A 123 3.07 16.42 7.33
N ALA A 124 3.08 16.80 8.60
CA ALA A 124 3.06 15.86 9.72
C ALA A 124 1.79 14.99 9.67
N ILE A 125 0.63 15.63 9.56
CA ILE A 125 -0.67 14.95 9.48
C ILE A 125 -0.74 14.08 8.22
N GLU A 126 -0.32 14.60 7.05
CA GLU A 126 -0.35 13.85 5.80
C GLU A 126 0.50 12.57 5.87
N LYS A 127 1.74 12.67 6.35
CA LYS A 127 2.63 11.52 6.51
C LYS A 127 2.04 10.51 7.48
N ALA A 128 1.65 10.95 8.68
CA ALA A 128 1.12 10.06 9.71
C ALA A 128 -0.15 9.33 9.24
N LYS A 129 -1.07 10.00 8.52
CA LYS A 129 -2.28 9.36 7.97
C LYS A 129 -1.92 8.28 6.94
N LYS A 130 -1.05 8.59 5.99
CA LYS A 130 -0.64 7.64 4.93
C LYS A 130 0.05 6.42 5.52
N GLU A 131 0.90 6.62 6.50
CA GLU A 131 1.62 5.55 7.18
C GLU A 131 0.68 4.67 8.01
N ALA A 132 -0.22 5.27 8.81
CA ALA A 132 -1.19 4.53 9.62
C ALA A 132 -2.08 3.60 8.79
N ILE A 133 -2.64 4.12 7.69
CA ILE A 133 -3.52 3.35 6.79
C ILE A 133 -2.72 2.23 6.09
N SER A 134 -1.51 2.54 5.61
CA SER A 134 -0.67 1.55 4.93
C SER A 134 -0.20 0.45 5.88
N ASP A 135 0.10 0.79 7.13
CA ASP A 135 0.44 -0.18 8.16
C ASP A 135 -0.75 -1.07 8.51
N ALA A 136 -1.92 -0.48 8.74
CA ALA A 136 -3.15 -1.21 9.06
C ALA A 136 -3.53 -2.20 7.94
N LEU A 137 -3.44 -1.77 6.68
CA LEU A 137 -3.67 -2.62 5.51
C LEU A 137 -2.77 -3.85 5.49
N LYS A 138 -1.44 -3.66 5.62
CA LYS A 138 -0.49 -4.78 5.64
C LYS A 138 -0.77 -5.73 6.80
N ARG A 139 -1.14 -5.18 7.96
CA ARG A 139 -1.44 -5.95 9.16
C ARG A 139 -2.74 -6.74 9.05
N ALA A 140 -3.77 -6.20 8.39
CA ALA A 140 -4.97 -6.94 8.07
C ALA A 140 -4.71 -8.05 7.03
N LEU A 141 -3.95 -7.75 5.97
CA LEU A 141 -3.60 -8.73 4.93
C LEU A 141 -2.81 -9.93 5.48
N ARG A 142 -1.87 -9.70 6.41
CA ARG A 142 -1.05 -10.79 6.96
C ARG A 142 -1.89 -11.87 7.65
N LEU A 143 -3.08 -11.54 8.15
CA LEU A 143 -3.93 -12.47 8.90
C LEU A 143 -4.46 -13.61 8.02
N PHE A 144 -4.48 -13.43 6.70
CA PHE A 144 -4.87 -14.47 5.75
C PHE A 144 -3.78 -15.55 5.53
N GLY A 145 -2.48 -15.26 5.77
CA GLY A 145 -1.46 -16.30 5.62
C GLY A 145 -0.01 -15.81 5.46
N ASN A 146 0.90 -16.79 5.37
CA ASN A 146 2.34 -16.58 5.22
C ASN A 146 2.66 -15.74 3.99
N ARG A 147 2.01 -16.04 2.87
CA ARG A 147 2.24 -15.38 1.58
C ARG A 147 1.93 -13.88 1.61
N LEU A 148 0.98 -13.46 2.44
CA LEU A 148 0.56 -12.06 2.59
C LEU A 148 1.28 -11.33 3.73
N GLY A 149 2.38 -11.87 4.23
CA GLY A 149 3.24 -11.17 5.18
C GLY A 149 3.33 -11.81 6.56
N ASN A 150 2.59 -12.87 6.87
CA ASN A 150 2.76 -13.52 8.17
C ASN A 150 4.16 -14.15 8.31
N SER A 151 4.79 -14.59 7.22
CA SER A 151 6.11 -15.21 7.26
C SER A 151 7.24 -14.25 7.68
N VAL A 152 7.03 -12.93 7.71
CA VAL A 152 8.06 -11.97 8.15
C VAL A 152 8.38 -12.08 9.65
N TYR A 153 7.48 -12.71 10.42
CA TYR A 153 7.67 -12.96 11.85
C TYR A 153 8.49 -14.23 12.13
N ASP A 154 8.72 -15.08 11.12
CA ASP A 154 9.59 -16.24 11.24
C ASP A 154 11.06 -15.81 11.15
N LYS A 155 11.73 -15.80 12.32
CA LYS A 155 13.11 -15.35 12.45
C LYS A 155 14.10 -16.20 11.66
N GLU A 156 13.86 -17.51 11.54
CA GLU A 156 14.77 -18.41 10.82
C GLU A 156 14.62 -18.19 9.32
N HIS A 157 13.38 -18.09 8.84
CA HIS A 157 13.08 -17.76 7.45
C HIS A 157 13.65 -16.39 7.04
N MET A 158 13.53 -15.37 7.89
CA MET A 158 14.08 -14.04 7.62
C MET A 158 15.61 -14.02 7.56
N LYS A 159 16.29 -14.82 8.40
CA LYS A 159 17.75 -14.99 8.31
C LYS A 159 18.16 -15.65 7.00
N ALA A 160 17.44 -16.68 6.57
CA ALA A 160 17.68 -17.35 5.29
C ALA A 160 17.49 -16.41 4.09
N ASN A 161 16.37 -15.67 4.06
CA ASN A 161 16.10 -14.67 3.02
C ASN A 161 17.18 -13.59 2.96
N GLN A 162 17.64 -13.10 4.11
CA GLN A 162 18.71 -12.11 4.14
C GLN A 162 20.05 -12.67 3.62
N ALA A 163 20.40 -13.90 3.98
CA ALA A 163 21.61 -14.56 3.49
C ALA A 163 21.55 -14.74 1.96
N GLN A 164 20.40 -15.17 1.44
CA GLN A 164 20.17 -15.32 0.01
C GLN A 164 20.29 -14.00 -0.75
N GLN A 165 19.72 -12.89 -0.24
CA GLN A 165 19.88 -11.57 -0.86
C GLN A 165 21.35 -11.15 -0.93
N LYS A 166 22.13 -11.38 0.13
CA LYS A 166 23.58 -11.06 0.16
C LYS A 166 24.36 -11.89 -0.85
N ALA A 167 24.03 -13.18 -0.98
CA ALA A 167 24.65 -14.06 -1.96
C ALA A 167 24.35 -13.59 -3.40
N ASN A 168 23.08 -13.29 -3.70
CA ASN A 168 22.67 -12.79 -5.01
C ASN A 168 23.40 -11.51 -5.41
N GLN A 169 23.58 -10.58 -4.47
CA GLN A 169 24.35 -9.34 -4.69
C GLN A 169 25.84 -9.60 -4.94
N ALA A 170 26.43 -10.55 -4.22
CA ALA A 170 27.83 -10.93 -4.43
C ALA A 170 28.06 -11.55 -5.82
N THR A 171 27.17 -12.44 -6.26
CA THR A 171 27.22 -13.04 -7.60
C THR A 171 27.04 -11.99 -8.70
N ALA A 172 26.09 -11.08 -8.55
CA ALA A 172 25.87 -9.99 -9.51
C ALA A 172 27.11 -9.09 -9.66
N ARG A 173 27.79 -8.78 -8.54
CA ARG A 173 29.05 -8.02 -8.56
C ARG A 173 30.15 -8.76 -9.33
N GLN A 174 30.36 -10.06 -9.07
CA GLN A 174 31.39 -10.85 -9.78
C GLN A 174 31.15 -10.91 -11.29
N GLN A 175 29.89 -11.01 -11.73
CA GLN A 175 29.55 -10.99 -13.15
C GLN A 175 29.92 -9.65 -13.81
N THR A 176 29.64 -8.52 -13.15
CA THR A 176 30.03 -7.18 -13.66
C THR A 176 31.55 -6.97 -13.73
N PHE A 177 32.32 -7.56 -12.81
CA PHE A 177 33.78 -7.51 -12.86
C PHE A 177 34.38 -8.34 -14.01
N ASN A 178 33.76 -9.47 -14.37
CA ASN A 178 34.24 -10.32 -15.47
C ASN A 178 33.88 -9.78 -16.87
N THR A 179 32.76 -9.06 -17.03
CA THR A 179 32.41 -8.43 -18.33
C THR A 179 33.35 -7.28 -18.69
N ASN A 180 33.87 -6.57 -17.69
CA ASN A 180 34.83 -5.47 -17.90
C ASN A 180 36.25 -5.97 -18.23
N GLN A 181 36.59 -7.24 -17.97
CA GLN A 181 37.87 -7.84 -18.37
C GLN A 181 37.81 -8.53 -19.75
N THR A 182 36.65 -8.99 -20.20
CA THR A 182 36.50 -9.67 -21.51
C THR A 182 36.28 -8.70 -22.67
N ASN A 183 35.85 -7.45 -22.42
CA ASN A 183 35.68 -6.42 -23.45
C ASN A 183 36.98 -5.66 -23.85
N GLN A 184 38.16 -6.10 -23.42
CA GLN A 184 39.45 -5.58 -23.93
C GLN A 184 40.08 -6.44 -25.04
N VAL A 185 39.44 -7.53 -25.49
CA VAL A 185 39.94 -8.38 -26.57
C VAL A 185 38.88 -8.57 -27.66
N ASN A 186 38.51 -7.47 -28.34
CA ASN A 186 38.12 -7.45 -29.77
C ASN A 186 37.69 -6.03 -30.17
N LYS A 187 38.66 -5.19 -30.51
CA LYS A 187 38.44 -4.13 -31.50
C LYS A 187 38.56 -4.78 -32.89
N PRO A 188 37.54 -4.74 -33.75
CA PRO A 188 37.76 -4.97 -35.18
C PRO A 188 38.73 -3.91 -35.69
N ALA A 189 39.84 -4.33 -36.31
CA ALA A 189 40.76 -3.43 -36.97
C ALA A 189 40.05 -2.75 -38.14
N LEU A 190 40.08 -1.42 -38.18
CA LEU A 190 39.66 -0.65 -39.34
C LEU A 190 40.67 -0.87 -40.47
N ILE A 191 40.16 -1.27 -41.62
CA ILE A 191 40.87 -1.52 -42.89
C ILE A 191 41.51 -0.20 -43.35
N PRO A 192 42.77 -0.18 -43.85
CA PRO A 192 43.35 1.03 -44.45
C PRO A 192 42.69 1.30 -45.81
N ALA A 193 41.98 2.42 -45.93
CA ALA A 193 41.51 2.92 -47.22
C ALA A 193 42.69 3.54 -48.00
N GLN A 194 42.91 3.06 -49.23
CA GLN A 194 43.87 3.66 -50.18
C GLN A 194 43.34 4.98 -50.77
N PRO A 195 44.24 5.91 -51.18
CA PRO A 195 43.86 7.24 -51.61
C PRO A 195 43.33 7.28 -53.05
N THR A 196 42.28 8.05 -53.29
CA THR A 196 41.85 8.51 -54.63
C THR A 196 41.93 10.04 -54.71
N PRO A 197 42.20 10.61 -55.90
CA PRO A 197 42.68 11.98 -56.03
C PRO A 197 41.58 13.04 -55.99
N VAL A 198 42.02 14.21 -55.54
CA VAL A 198 41.29 15.46 -55.30
C VAL A 198 40.59 15.98 -56.56
N GLN A 199 39.31 16.35 -56.45
CA GLN A 199 38.72 17.40 -57.28
C GLN A 199 38.18 18.52 -56.40
N GLN A 200 38.69 19.72 -56.67
CA GLN A 200 38.44 20.96 -55.98
C GLN A 200 37.19 21.62 -56.58
N TYR A 201 36.19 21.95 -55.74
CA TYR A 201 35.24 22.99 -56.11
C TYR A 201 34.80 23.82 -54.90
N ASN A 202 34.92 25.14 -55.07
CA ASN A 202 34.64 26.21 -54.13
C ASN A 202 33.14 26.39 -53.86
N GLY A 203 32.78 26.76 -52.63
CA GLY A 203 31.50 27.37 -52.29
C GLY A 203 31.51 27.99 -50.89
N GLN A 204 31.38 29.31 -50.81
CA GLN A 204 31.34 30.14 -49.59
C GLN A 204 30.05 29.94 -48.75
N PRO A 205 30.03 30.40 -47.47
CA PRO A 205 28.97 30.07 -46.51
C PRO A 205 27.79 31.06 -46.54
N GLN A 206 26.58 30.57 -46.26
CA GLN A 206 25.45 31.40 -45.83
C GLN A 206 25.05 31.05 -44.40
N GLN A 207 25.12 32.07 -43.53
CA GLN A 207 24.54 32.07 -42.20
C GLN A 207 23.02 32.24 -42.31
N THR A 208 22.26 31.41 -41.60
CA THR A 208 20.93 31.80 -41.10
C THR A 208 20.75 31.31 -39.67
N SER A 209 20.28 32.24 -38.84
CA SER A 209 20.03 32.16 -37.42
C SER A 209 18.63 31.64 -37.12
N HIS A 210 18.47 30.60 -36.29
CA HIS A 210 17.18 30.30 -35.66
C HIS A 210 17.34 29.83 -34.21
N ALA A 211 16.52 30.44 -33.35
CA ALA A 211 16.45 30.28 -31.89
C ALA A 211 15.83 28.93 -31.46
N PRO A 212 16.07 28.47 -30.21
CA PRO A 212 15.54 27.18 -29.73
C PRO A 212 14.04 27.25 -29.41
N PRO A 213 13.26 26.19 -29.68
CA PRO A 213 11.82 26.16 -29.40
C PRO A 213 11.53 25.94 -27.91
N GLN A 214 10.48 26.64 -27.45
CA GLN A 214 9.93 26.60 -26.10
C GLN A 214 9.15 25.29 -25.84
N GLN A 215 9.26 24.79 -24.61
CA GLN A 215 8.52 23.64 -24.10
C GLN A 215 7.06 24.02 -23.81
N THR A 216 6.11 23.44 -24.55
CA THR A 216 4.69 23.45 -24.19
C THR A 216 4.39 22.36 -23.17
N SER A 217 3.94 22.77 -21.98
CA SER A 217 3.38 21.92 -20.94
C SER A 217 1.95 21.50 -21.30
N TYR A 218 1.70 20.19 -21.38
CA TYR A 218 0.36 19.64 -21.46
C TYR A 218 -0.01 19.01 -20.12
N ALA A 219 -0.95 19.66 -19.42
CA ALA A 219 -1.64 19.11 -18.26
C ALA A 219 -2.85 18.28 -18.74
N PRO A 220 -3.05 17.04 -18.28
CA PRO A 220 -4.29 16.32 -18.57
C PRO A 220 -5.42 16.81 -17.65
N GLN A 221 -6.50 17.30 -18.27
CA GLN A 221 -7.77 17.61 -17.63
C GLN A 221 -8.44 16.30 -17.14
N GLN A 222 -8.77 16.22 -15.85
CA GLN A 222 -9.69 15.20 -15.35
C GLN A 222 -11.12 15.65 -15.65
N GLN A 223 -11.77 15.02 -16.63
CA GLN A 223 -13.23 15.03 -16.73
C GLN A 223 -13.78 13.87 -15.92
N ASN A 224 -14.61 14.21 -14.94
CA ASN A 224 -15.25 13.32 -13.99
C ASN A 224 -16.70 13.13 -14.45
N PRO A 225 -17.13 11.98 -15.02
CA PRO A 225 -18.46 11.85 -15.58
C PRO A 225 -19.45 11.18 -14.61
N TYR A 226 -19.46 11.53 -13.32
CA TYR A 226 -20.55 11.14 -12.40
C TYR A 226 -20.73 12.20 -11.29
N ALA A 227 -21.74 13.07 -11.47
CA ALA A 227 -22.25 13.95 -10.43
C ALA A 227 -23.71 13.52 -10.13
N PRO A 228 -24.08 13.20 -8.87
CA PRO A 228 -25.47 12.94 -8.51
C PRO A 228 -26.28 14.26 -8.47
N PRO A 229 -27.59 14.23 -8.78
CA PRO A 229 -28.42 15.42 -8.80
C PRO A 229 -28.63 15.99 -7.39
N GLN A 230 -28.28 17.27 -7.20
CA GLN A 230 -28.65 18.05 -6.02
C GLN A 230 -30.15 18.37 -6.08
N GLN A 231 -30.92 17.82 -5.15
CA GLN A 231 -32.25 18.36 -4.82
C GLN A 231 -32.09 19.48 -3.78
N ALA A 232 -32.70 20.63 -4.08
CA ALA A 232 -32.77 21.77 -3.20
C ALA A 232 -33.58 21.44 -1.93
N GLN A 233 -32.99 21.65 -0.76
CA GLN A 233 -33.74 21.85 0.47
C GLN A 233 -33.33 23.20 1.07
N GLN A 234 -34.32 24.08 1.16
CA GLN A 234 -34.23 25.38 1.80
C GLN A 234 -34.11 25.23 3.32
N ASN A 235 -33.38 26.19 3.89
CA ASN A 235 -33.12 26.44 5.31
C ASN A 235 -34.33 26.26 6.24
N ASN A 236 -34.08 25.72 7.43
CA ASN A 236 -34.58 26.36 8.66
C ASN A 236 -33.67 26.04 9.86
N TYR A 237 -32.85 27.00 10.28
CA TYR A 237 -32.20 27.00 11.59
C TYR A 237 -33.15 27.66 12.58
N GLN A 238 -33.68 26.89 13.53
CA GLN A 238 -34.22 27.44 14.77
C GLN A 238 -33.69 26.67 15.97
N SER A 239 -33.19 27.47 16.91
CA SER A 239 -32.59 27.18 18.20
C SER A 239 -33.43 26.26 19.10
N ALA A 240 -32.78 25.30 19.76
CA ALA A 240 -33.32 24.67 20.96
C ALA A 240 -32.23 24.54 22.04
N GLN A 241 -32.61 25.01 23.21
CA GLN A 241 -31.82 25.23 24.41
C GLN A 241 -31.47 23.93 25.15
N SER A 242 -30.45 24.06 26.00
CA SER A 242 -29.99 23.14 27.03
C SER A 242 -31.10 22.37 27.77
N TYR A 243 -30.96 21.04 27.84
CA TYR A 243 -31.60 20.21 28.85
C TYR A 243 -30.53 19.37 29.57
N GLN A 244 -30.41 19.58 30.88
CA GLN A 244 -29.68 18.70 31.78
C GLN A 244 -30.57 17.52 32.21
N PRO A 245 -30.03 16.30 32.39
CA PRO A 245 -30.78 15.21 32.98
C PRO A 245 -30.78 15.28 34.52
N THR A 246 -31.97 15.33 35.12
CA THR A 246 -32.21 15.24 36.55
C THR A 246 -32.14 13.80 37.06
N ASN A 247 -31.44 13.61 38.17
CA ASN A 247 -31.43 12.40 39.00
C ASN A 247 -32.81 12.13 39.63
N ALA A 248 -33.32 10.90 39.52
CA ALA A 248 -34.27 10.33 40.47
C ALA A 248 -34.42 8.81 40.29
N TYR A 249 -33.69 8.02 41.08
CA TYR A 249 -34.12 6.68 41.49
C TYR A 249 -33.68 6.41 42.93
N GLN A 250 -34.61 6.59 43.87
CA GLN A 250 -34.64 5.91 45.18
C GLN A 250 -35.74 4.83 45.05
N ASN A 251 -35.46 3.53 45.17
CA ASN A 251 -35.03 2.71 46.31
C ASN A 251 -36.22 1.93 46.91
N ASN A 252 -36.21 0.59 46.79
CA ASN A 252 -36.36 -0.41 47.88
C ASN A 252 -36.96 -1.75 47.41
N ASN A 253 -36.21 -2.84 47.56
CA ASN A 253 -36.42 -3.92 48.55
C ASN A 253 -35.58 -5.16 48.17
N GLN A 254 -34.55 -5.49 48.96
CA GLN A 254 -34.56 -6.61 49.92
C GLN A 254 -34.77 -8.01 49.30
N ASN A 255 -33.68 -8.76 49.08
CA ASN A 255 -33.46 -9.97 49.88
C ASN A 255 -32.00 -10.48 49.82
N ARG A 256 -31.55 -10.93 51.00
CA ARG A 256 -30.22 -11.46 51.36
C ARG A 256 -29.97 -12.85 50.77
N TYR A 257 -28.70 -13.24 50.58
CA TYR A 257 -28.10 -14.46 51.18
C TYR A 257 -26.56 -14.32 51.28
N PRO A 258 -25.91 -14.94 52.29
CA PRO A 258 -24.55 -14.61 52.73
C PRO A 258 -23.47 -15.53 52.11
N GLY A 259 -22.27 -14.99 51.94
CA GLY A 259 -21.07 -15.78 51.68
C GLY A 259 -20.46 -16.37 52.96
N PRO A 260 -19.66 -17.45 52.88
CA PRO A 260 -18.85 -17.90 54.00
C PRO A 260 -17.49 -17.18 54.06
N GLN A 261 -17.12 -16.74 55.26
CA GLN A 261 -15.74 -16.42 55.62
C GLN A 261 -15.05 -17.64 56.24
N ARG A 262 -13.98 -18.12 55.62
CA ARG A 262 -12.61 -18.27 56.17
C ARG A 262 -11.75 -19.02 55.15
#